data_AF-A0A3M1UB23-F1
#
_entry.id   AF-A0A3M1UB23-F1
#
_cell.length_a   1.000
_cell.length_b   1.000
_cell.length_c   1.000
_cell.angle_alpha   90.00
_cell.angle_beta   90.00
_cell.angle_gamma   90.00
#
_symmetry.space_group_name_H-M   'P 1'
#
loop_
_entity.id
_entity.type
_entity.pdbx_description
1 polymer ?
#
loop_
_entity_poly.entity_id
_entity_poly.type
_entity_poly.pdbx_seq_one_letter_code
_entity_poly.pdbx_strand_id
1 'polypeptide(L)'
;LGILLTQDILIVPMLIGVNYLSGHVPPTDEIIRQLVGGAILVVILLGMLRGKKVRLPFAKAMLRDHELQVFVGLILCFGFALFTAIMGLSAALGAFVAGMIVHASRSTRWFHETLHPFRVLFVSIFFVSVGMLISFRFIMENWQTLALVITAIYVTNHFINTLILRNFGSSWRESWYGGALLAQIGELSFVLSATGYSSGIFTDYVYQLTVAVIALTLFFSPFWIALTKKLCHYRHSSTLKPEKV
;
A
#
# COMPACT_ATOMS: atom_id res chain seq x y z
N LEU A 1 6.32 0.68 -11.40
CA LEU A 1 5.63 -0.39 -10.66
C LEU A 1 6.46 -0.87 -9.46
N GLY A 2 7.69 -1.37 -9.66
CA GLY A 2 8.52 -1.88 -8.54
C GLY A 2 8.74 -0.88 -7.40
N ILE A 3 8.92 0.41 -7.71
CA ILE A 3 9.07 1.47 -6.70
C ILE A 3 7.81 1.61 -5.82
N LEU A 4 6.63 1.70 -6.43
CA LEU A 4 5.35 1.80 -5.72
C LEU A 4 5.11 0.58 -4.81
N LEU A 5 5.36 -0.62 -5.33
CA LEU A 5 5.24 -1.85 -4.53
C LEU A 5 6.21 -1.84 -3.33
N THR A 6 7.43 -1.31 -3.51
CA THR A 6 8.39 -1.21 -2.41
C THR A 6 7.93 -0.20 -1.37
N GLN A 7 7.37 0.94 -1.78
CA GLN A 7 6.78 1.93 -0.87
C GLN A 7 5.62 1.35 -0.05
N ASP A 8 4.75 0.59 -0.69
CA ASP A 8 3.62 -0.07 -0.02
C ASP A 8 4.12 -1.09 1.03
N ILE A 9 5.21 -1.81 0.75
CA ILE A 9 5.84 -2.73 1.71
C ILE A 9 6.42 -1.97 2.92
N LEU A 10 7.00 -0.79 2.69
CA LEU A 10 7.59 0.04 3.76
C LEU A 10 6.56 0.60 4.74
N ILE A 11 5.26 0.54 4.44
CA ILE A 11 4.22 0.95 5.40
C ILE A 11 4.12 0.02 6.59
N VAL A 12 4.44 -1.27 6.42
CA VAL A 12 4.43 -2.25 7.52
C VAL A 12 5.34 -1.82 8.68
N PRO A 13 6.66 -1.56 8.47
CA PRO A 13 7.52 -1.10 9.56
C PRO A 13 7.13 0.30 10.07
N MET A 14 6.57 1.18 9.21
CA MET A 14 6.07 2.49 9.67
C MET A 14 4.91 2.35 10.66
N LEU A 15 3.97 1.43 10.42
CA LEU A 15 2.86 1.16 11.36
C LEU A 15 3.37 0.66 12.71
N ILE A 16 4.39 -0.21 12.72
CA ILE A 16 5.03 -0.65 13.97
C ILE A 16 5.67 0.54 14.68
N GLY A 17 6.38 1.39 13.94
CA GLY A 17 7.01 2.61 14.48
C GLY A 17 6.02 3.59 15.11
N VAL A 18 4.86 3.79 14.49
CA VAL A 18 3.79 4.65 15.02
C VAL A 18 3.27 4.14 16.37
N ASN A 19 3.04 2.83 16.50
CA ASN A 19 2.61 2.26 17.77
C ASN A 19 3.65 2.47 18.88
N TYR A 20 4.94 2.32 18.57
CA TYR A 20 6.02 2.56 19.53
C TYR A 20 6.14 4.04 19.93
N LEU A 21 5.96 4.96 18.98
CA LEU A 21 6.04 6.41 19.23
C LEU A 21 4.91 6.94 20.10
N SER A 22 3.78 6.22 20.18
CA SER A 22 2.61 6.61 20.96
C SER A 22 2.84 6.62 22.48
N GLY A 23 4.01 6.17 22.96
CA GLY A 23 4.35 6.15 24.38
C GLY A 23 3.53 5.16 25.22
N HIS A 24 2.60 4.43 24.60
CA HIS A 24 1.89 3.33 25.25
C HIS A 24 2.87 2.17 25.40
N VAL A 25 3.38 1.98 26.62
CA VAL A 25 4.09 0.75 26.97
C VAL A 25 3.03 -0.35 27.01
N PRO A 26 3.03 -1.28 26.05
CA PRO A 26 2.04 -2.35 26.05
C PRO A 26 2.26 -3.19 27.31
N PRO A 27 1.19 -3.71 27.93
CA PRO A 27 1.35 -4.63 29.05
C PRO A 27 2.16 -5.86 28.61
N THR A 28 2.87 -6.49 29.55
CA THR A 28 3.90 -7.50 29.25
C THR A 28 3.35 -8.68 28.44
N ASP A 29 2.08 -9.03 28.64
CA ASP A 29 1.37 -10.06 27.90
C ASP A 29 1.12 -9.70 26.43
N GLU A 30 0.91 -8.43 26.11
CA GLU A 30 0.78 -7.93 24.74
C GLU A 30 2.13 -7.96 24.02
N ILE A 31 3.20 -7.54 24.70
CA ILE A 31 4.57 -7.61 24.17
C ILE A 31 4.95 -9.06 23.85
N ILE A 32 4.64 -10.01 24.74
CA ILE A 32 4.90 -11.44 24.51
C ILE A 32 4.11 -11.94 23.30
N ARG A 33 2.82 -11.59 23.19
CA ARG A 33 1.99 -11.96 22.01
C ARG A 33 2.55 -11.39 20.71
N GLN A 34 2.96 -10.13 20.69
CA GLN A 34 3.57 -9.48 19.53
C GLN A 34 4.90 -10.14 19.14
N LEU A 35 5.76 -10.48 20.11
CA LEU A 35 7.02 -11.18 19.88
C LEU A 35 6.80 -12.58 19.31
N VAL A 36 5.88 -13.35 19.89
CA VAL A 36 5.53 -14.70 19.43
C VAL A 36 4.93 -14.64 18.02
N GLY A 37 3.94 -13.77 17.80
CA GLY A 37 3.33 -13.57 16.49
C GLY A 37 4.36 -13.14 15.44
N GLY A 38 5.23 -12.20 15.78
CA GLY A 38 6.31 -11.72 14.92
C GLY A 38 7.31 -12.83 14.58
N ALA A 39 7.73 -13.61 15.57
CA ALA A 39 8.60 -14.76 15.37
C ALA A 39 7.96 -15.82 14.45
N ILE A 40 6.66 -16.11 14.62
CA ILE A 40 5.92 -17.02 13.74
C ILE A 40 5.94 -16.51 12.30
N LEU A 41 5.67 -15.21 12.07
CA LEU A 41 5.72 -14.64 10.72
C LEU A 41 7.12 -14.72 10.11
N VAL A 42 8.17 -14.41 10.88
CA VAL A 42 9.57 -14.53 10.43
C VAL A 42 9.90 -15.98 10.07
N VAL A 43 9.49 -16.95 10.88
CA VAL A 43 9.68 -18.38 10.59
C VAL A 43 8.96 -18.79 9.31
N ILE A 44 7.72 -18.33 9.09
CA ILE A 44 6.97 -18.57 7.86
C ILE A 44 7.73 -18.00 6.65
N LEU A 45 8.20 -16.76 6.74
CA LEU A 45 8.95 -16.09 5.67
C LEU A 45 10.27 -16.79 5.36
N LEU A 46 11.05 -17.15 6.38
CA LEU A 46 12.29 -17.91 6.23
C LEU A 46 12.05 -19.31 5.66
N GLY A 47 10.94 -19.95 6.05
CA GLY A 47 10.49 -21.23 5.50
C GLY A 47 10.21 -21.14 3.99
N MET A 48 9.60 -20.04 3.54
CA MET A 48 9.34 -19.78 2.13
C MET A 48 10.62 -19.52 1.34
N LEU A 49 11.55 -18.72 1.90
CA LEU A 49 12.84 -18.42 1.28
C LEU A 49 13.70 -19.68 1.07
N ARG A 50 13.60 -20.66 1.97
CA ARG A 50 14.29 -21.96 1.88
C ARG A 50 13.70 -22.92 0.85
N GLY A 51 12.74 -22.49 0.04
CA GLY A 51 12.19 -23.30 -1.05
C GLY A 51 11.33 -24.48 -0.58
N LYS A 52 10.91 -24.51 0.70
CA LYS A 52 9.83 -25.40 1.13
C LYS A 52 8.58 -24.95 0.39
N LYS A 53 8.31 -25.59 -0.74
CA LYS A 53 7.06 -25.45 -1.48
C LYS A 53 5.95 -25.69 -0.47
N VAL A 54 5.29 -24.64 -0.02
CA VAL A 54 4.04 -24.73 0.73
C VAL A 54 3.05 -25.29 -0.27
N ARG A 55 3.03 -26.62 -0.40
CA ARG A 55 1.96 -27.33 -1.07
C ARG A 55 0.78 -27.14 -0.15
N LEU A 56 -0.10 -26.19 -0.48
CA LEU A 56 -1.42 -26.14 0.13
C LEU A 56 -1.98 -27.56 0.03
N PRO A 57 -2.31 -28.24 1.15
CA PRO A 57 -2.63 -29.67 1.16
C PRO A 57 -3.81 -30.03 0.22
N PHE A 58 -4.62 -29.03 -0.15
CA PHE A 58 -5.76 -29.14 -1.06
C PHE A 58 -5.49 -28.71 -2.51
N ALA A 59 -4.25 -28.36 -2.87
CA ALA A 59 -3.91 -27.75 -4.16
C ALA A 59 -4.36 -28.57 -5.39
N LYS A 60 -4.42 -29.91 -5.30
CA LYS A 60 -4.86 -30.77 -6.41
C LYS A 60 -6.38 -30.89 -6.53
N ALA A 61 -7.13 -30.81 -5.43
CA ALA A 61 -8.60 -30.80 -5.45
C ALA A 61 -9.15 -29.40 -5.77
N MET A 62 -8.45 -28.36 -5.33
CA MET A 62 -8.78 -26.94 -5.56
C MET A 62 -8.68 -26.48 -7.02
N LEU A 63 -7.83 -27.10 -7.84
CA LEU A 63 -7.60 -26.66 -9.22
C LEU A 63 -8.84 -26.79 -10.13
N ARG A 64 -9.88 -27.52 -9.70
CA ARG A 64 -11.09 -27.77 -10.50
C ARG A 64 -12.32 -26.98 -10.07
N ASP A 65 -12.35 -26.42 -8.86
CA ASP A 65 -13.55 -25.79 -8.31
C ASP A 65 -13.28 -24.30 -8.03
N HIS A 66 -13.98 -23.44 -8.78
CA HIS A 66 -13.85 -22.00 -8.67
C HIS A 66 -14.37 -21.47 -7.33
N GLU A 67 -15.42 -22.07 -6.76
CA GLU A 67 -16.01 -21.61 -5.51
C GLU A 67 -15.04 -21.86 -4.35
N LEU A 68 -14.42 -23.04 -4.33
CA LEU A 68 -13.46 -23.41 -3.29
C LEU A 68 -12.18 -22.55 -3.35
N GLN A 69 -11.78 -22.12 -4.54
CA GLN A 69 -10.71 -21.14 -4.74
C GLN A 69 -11.05 -19.79 -4.10
N VAL A 70 -12.29 -19.30 -4.25
CA VAL A 70 -12.72 -18.03 -3.63
C VAL A 70 -12.62 -18.13 -2.12
N PHE A 71 -13.21 -19.18 -1.53
CA PHE A 71 -13.20 -19.36 -0.08
C PHE A 71 -11.80 -19.44 0.49
N VAL A 72 -10.91 -20.25 -0.10
CA VAL A 72 -9.53 -20.36 0.38
C VAL A 72 -8.76 -19.06 0.18
N GLY A 73 -8.99 -18.35 -0.93
CA GLY A 73 -8.37 -17.06 -1.18
C GLY A 73 -8.69 -16.04 -0.09
N LEU A 74 -9.97 -15.93 0.25
CA LEU A 74 -10.46 -15.05 1.31
C LEU A 74 -10.02 -15.51 2.70
N ILE A 75 -10.12 -16.81 3.00
CA ILE A 75 -9.69 -17.38 4.29
C ILE A 75 -8.18 -17.16 4.50
N LEU A 76 -7.36 -17.27 3.45
CA LEU A 76 -5.93 -16.96 3.58
C LEU A 76 -5.73 -15.48 3.88
N CYS A 77 -6.37 -14.57 3.12
CA CYS A 77 -6.19 -13.13 3.32
C CYS A 77 -6.69 -12.68 4.70
N PHE A 78 -7.96 -12.97 5.02
CA PHE A 78 -8.59 -12.60 6.28
C PHE A 78 -8.05 -13.40 7.47
N GLY A 79 -7.70 -14.67 7.27
CA GLY A 79 -7.17 -15.52 8.34
C GLY A 79 -5.80 -15.05 8.81
N PHE A 80 -4.89 -14.66 7.90
CA PHE A 80 -3.62 -14.07 8.30
C PHE A 80 -3.79 -12.66 8.86
N ALA A 81 -4.66 -11.83 8.29
CA ALA A 81 -4.95 -10.50 8.82
C ALA A 81 -5.53 -10.57 10.25
N LEU A 82 -6.45 -11.49 10.50
CA LEU A 82 -7.04 -11.76 11.81
C LEU A 82 -5.99 -12.34 12.77
N PHE A 83 -5.17 -13.28 12.31
CA PHE A 83 -4.09 -13.85 13.12
C PHE A 83 -3.14 -12.77 13.62
N THR A 84 -2.67 -11.88 12.74
CA THR A 84 -1.76 -10.80 13.16
C THR A 84 -2.47 -9.79 14.06
N ALA A 85 -3.72 -9.45 13.79
CA ALA A 85 -4.52 -8.58 14.65
C ALA A 85 -4.67 -9.14 16.08
N ILE A 86 -4.95 -10.43 16.23
CA ILE A 86 -5.07 -11.10 17.55
C ILE A 86 -3.73 -11.11 18.29
N MET A 87 -2.62 -11.20 17.56
CA MET A 87 -1.27 -11.14 18.12
C MET A 87 -0.83 -9.71 18.48
N GLY A 88 -1.70 -8.71 18.36
CA GLY A 88 -1.38 -7.30 18.60
C GLY A 88 -0.50 -6.68 17.50
N LEU A 89 -0.41 -7.31 16.33
CA LEU A 89 0.31 -6.81 15.16
C LEU A 89 -0.67 -6.19 14.16
N SER A 90 -0.15 -5.40 13.22
CA SER A 90 -0.98 -4.80 12.17
C SER A 90 -1.67 -5.88 11.31
N ALA A 91 -2.98 -5.73 11.07
CA ALA A 91 -3.73 -6.57 10.13
C ALA A 91 -3.17 -6.48 8.69
N ALA A 92 -2.64 -5.32 8.31
CA ALA A 92 -2.01 -5.11 7.00
C ALA A 92 -0.75 -5.98 6.82
N LEU A 93 0.02 -6.19 7.90
CA LEU A 93 1.17 -7.10 7.89
C LEU A 93 0.73 -8.55 7.60
N GLY A 94 -0.35 -9.01 8.23
CA GLY A 94 -0.90 -10.35 8.00
C GLY A 94 -1.37 -10.55 6.55
N ALA A 95 -2.17 -9.61 6.04
CA ALA A 95 -2.63 -9.62 4.65
C ALA A 95 -1.46 -9.60 3.65
N PHE A 96 -0.40 -8.84 3.93
CA PHE A 96 0.81 -8.81 3.11
C PHE A 96 1.54 -10.16 3.11
N VAL A 97 1.68 -10.80 4.27
CA VAL A 97 2.28 -12.13 4.39
C VAL A 97 1.46 -13.19 3.65
N ALA A 98 0.13 -13.14 3.72
CA ALA A 98 -0.72 -14.02 2.93
C ALA A 98 -0.46 -13.88 1.41
N GLY A 99 -0.36 -12.64 0.92
CA GLY A 99 -0.01 -12.36 -0.47
C GLY A 99 1.35 -12.94 -0.88
N MET A 100 2.36 -12.82 -0.03
CA MET A 100 3.68 -13.43 -0.27
C MET A 100 3.62 -14.96 -0.30
N ILE A 101 2.83 -15.60 0.58
CA ILE A 101 2.64 -17.06 0.60
C ILE A 101 2.05 -17.55 -0.72
N VAL A 102 1.03 -16.85 -1.22
CA VAL A 102 0.39 -17.15 -2.51
C VAL A 102 1.41 -17.02 -3.64
N HIS A 103 2.20 -15.95 -3.64
CA HIS A 103 3.24 -15.72 -4.63
C HIS A 103 4.30 -16.84 -4.62
N ALA A 104 4.79 -17.23 -3.43
CA ALA A 104 5.79 -18.30 -3.29
C ALA A 104 5.25 -19.68 -3.67
N SER A 105 3.96 -19.94 -3.48
CA SER A 105 3.31 -21.21 -3.84
C SER A 105 3.02 -21.37 -5.35
N ARG A 106 3.42 -20.40 -6.19
CA ARG A 106 3.14 -20.35 -7.64
C ARG A 106 1.64 -20.40 -7.98
N SER A 107 0.80 -20.07 -7.01
CA SER A 107 -0.67 -20.05 -7.13
C SER A 107 -1.20 -18.66 -7.52
N THR A 108 -0.32 -17.74 -7.90
CA THR A 108 -0.63 -16.33 -8.18
C THR A 108 -1.73 -16.15 -9.23
N ARG A 109 -1.77 -16.99 -10.27
CA ARG A 109 -2.67 -16.80 -11.41
C ARG A 109 -4.14 -16.98 -11.02
N TRP A 110 -4.52 -18.15 -10.51
CA TRP A 110 -5.90 -18.39 -10.08
C TRP A 110 -6.25 -17.49 -8.90
N PHE A 111 -5.35 -17.27 -7.94
CA PHE A 111 -5.63 -16.41 -6.79
C PHE A 111 -5.93 -14.96 -7.21
N HIS A 112 -5.20 -14.44 -8.21
CA HIS A 112 -5.46 -13.12 -8.77
C HIS A 112 -6.81 -13.09 -9.49
N GLU A 113 -7.08 -14.05 -10.37
CA GLU A 113 -8.35 -14.13 -11.13
C GLU A 113 -9.56 -14.21 -10.19
N THR A 114 -9.45 -15.02 -9.14
CA THR A 114 -10.51 -15.26 -8.16
C THR A 114 -10.74 -14.06 -7.22
N LEU A 115 -9.68 -13.38 -6.75
CA LEU A 115 -9.83 -12.24 -5.84
C LEU A 115 -9.95 -10.88 -6.54
N HIS A 116 -9.77 -10.82 -7.86
CA HIS A 116 -9.89 -9.58 -8.61
C HIS A 116 -11.23 -8.85 -8.38
N PRO A 117 -12.40 -9.52 -8.43
CA PRO A 117 -13.69 -8.87 -8.15
C PRO A 117 -13.77 -8.28 -6.74
N PHE A 118 -13.23 -8.99 -5.74
CA PHE A 118 -13.20 -8.53 -4.35
C PHE A 118 -12.29 -7.33 -4.18
N ARG A 119 -11.13 -7.32 -4.84
CA ARG A 119 -10.24 -6.15 -4.86
C ARG A 119 -10.97 -4.92 -5.38
N VAL A 120 -11.67 -5.04 -6.51
CA VAL A 120 -12.44 -3.93 -7.09
C VAL A 120 -13.49 -3.44 -6.09
N LEU A 121 -14.25 -4.35 -5.49
CA LEU A 121 -15.28 -4.03 -4.50
C LEU A 121 -14.71 -3.34 -3.26
N PHE A 122 -13.64 -3.88 -2.66
CA PHE A 122 -13.02 -3.30 -1.46
C PHE A 122 -12.37 -1.95 -1.73
N VAL A 123 -11.74 -1.77 -2.90
CA VAL A 123 -11.19 -0.47 -3.31
C VAL A 123 -12.32 0.55 -3.51
N SER A 124 -13.44 0.17 -4.14
CA SER A 124 -14.60 1.04 -4.27
C SER A 124 -15.17 1.46 -2.91
N ILE A 125 -15.37 0.51 -1.99
CA ILE A 125 -15.86 0.80 -0.63
C ILE A 125 -14.88 1.67 0.14
N PHE A 126 -13.57 1.42 0.00
CA PHE A 126 -12.53 2.23 0.62
C PHE A 126 -12.62 3.69 0.17
N PHE A 127 -12.69 3.96 -1.14
CA PHE A 127 -12.78 5.33 -1.65
C PHE A 127 -14.11 6.01 -1.29
N VAL A 128 -15.23 5.29 -1.25
CA VAL A 128 -16.49 5.84 -0.75
C VAL A 128 -16.37 6.21 0.74
N SER A 129 -15.76 5.34 1.55
CA SER A 129 -15.57 5.55 2.98
C SER A 129 -14.66 6.76 3.25
N VAL A 130 -13.55 6.86 2.51
CA VAL A 130 -12.67 8.04 2.55
C VAL A 130 -13.42 9.30 2.16
N GLY A 131 -14.25 9.25 1.11
CA GLY A 131 -15.10 10.37 0.69
C GLY A 131 -16.05 10.85 1.79
N MET A 132 -16.63 9.92 2.57
CA MET A 132 -17.50 10.26 3.71
C MET A 132 -16.74 10.83 4.90
N LEU A 133 -15.46 10.48 5.05
CA LEU A 133 -14.61 10.96 6.14
C LEU A 133 -14.18 12.43 5.94
N ILE A 134 -14.23 12.92 4.70
CA ILE A 134 -13.84 14.28 4.34
C ILE A 134 -14.98 15.25 4.65
N SER A 135 -14.71 16.20 5.55
CA SER A 135 -15.61 17.32 5.81
C SER A 135 -15.41 18.42 4.77
N PHE A 136 -16.43 18.68 3.94
CA PHE A 136 -16.43 19.82 3.02
C PHE A 136 -16.24 21.15 3.75
N ARG A 137 -16.83 21.27 4.94
CA ARG A 137 -16.67 22.45 5.78
C ARG A 137 -15.21 22.65 6.20
N PHE A 138 -14.52 21.59 6.60
CA PHE A 138 -13.10 21.65 6.95
C PHE A 138 -12.24 22.11 5.76
N ILE A 139 -12.53 21.61 4.56
CA ILE A 139 -11.83 22.02 3.33
C ILE A 139 -12.03 23.51 3.07
N MET A 140 -13.26 24.01 3.18
CA MET A 140 -13.56 25.43 2.95
C MET A 140 -12.88 26.34 3.98
N GLU A 141 -12.87 25.92 5.25
CA GLU A 141 -12.24 26.70 6.33
C GLU A 141 -10.69 26.68 6.22
N ASN A 142 -10.09 25.61 5.70
CA ASN A 142 -8.64 25.41 5.63
C ASN A 142 -8.07 25.38 4.21
N TRP A 143 -8.79 25.93 3.23
CA TRP A 143 -8.45 25.78 1.81
C TRP A 143 -7.04 26.30 1.47
N GLN A 144 -6.60 27.37 2.14
CA GLN A 144 -5.27 27.96 1.95
C GLN A 144 -4.16 27.01 2.42
N THR A 145 -4.30 26.48 3.64
CA THR A 145 -3.37 25.50 4.22
C THR A 145 -3.32 24.24 3.37
N LEU A 146 -4.48 23.72 2.94
CA LEU A 146 -4.57 22.57 2.06
C LEU A 146 -3.87 22.82 0.73
N ALA A 147 -4.15 23.93 0.07
CA ALA A 147 -3.53 24.27 -1.21
C ALA A 147 -2.00 24.38 -1.09
N LEU A 148 -1.50 25.00 -0.02
CA LEU A 148 -0.06 25.13 0.25
C LEU A 148 0.58 23.76 0.49
N VAL A 149 0.00 22.94 1.37
CA VAL A 149 0.53 21.62 1.72
C VAL A 149 0.52 20.68 0.52
N ILE A 150 -0.59 20.64 -0.23
CA ILE A 150 -0.71 19.81 -1.45
C ILE A 150 0.32 20.23 -2.49
N THR A 151 0.47 21.54 -2.73
CA THR A 151 1.47 22.05 -3.68
C THR A 151 2.89 21.70 -3.22
N ALA A 152 3.19 21.88 -1.94
CA ALA A 152 4.49 21.53 -1.37
C ALA A 152 4.79 20.03 -1.53
N ILE A 153 3.82 19.15 -1.28
CA ILE A 153 3.97 17.70 -1.47
C ILE A 153 4.25 17.37 -2.93
N TYR A 154 3.45 17.90 -3.86
CA TYR A 154 3.64 17.65 -5.28
C TYR A 154 5.01 18.10 -5.75
N VAL A 155 5.39 19.33 -5.44
CA VAL A 155 6.68 19.90 -5.82
C VAL A 155 7.80 19.08 -5.20
N THR A 156 7.83 18.93 -3.88
CA THR A 156 8.92 18.25 -3.17
C THR A 156 9.06 16.80 -3.60
N ASN A 157 7.97 16.00 -3.62
CA ASN A 157 8.06 14.60 -4.04
C ASN A 157 8.42 14.49 -5.53
N HIS A 158 7.89 15.35 -6.39
CA HIS A 158 8.23 15.33 -7.81
C HIS A 158 9.71 15.58 -8.04
N PHE A 159 10.28 16.60 -7.40
CA PHE A 159 11.70 16.93 -7.51
C PHE A 159 12.59 15.86 -6.89
N ILE A 160 12.29 15.40 -5.67
CA ILE A 160 13.07 14.34 -5.00
C ILE A 160 13.10 13.07 -5.86
N ASN A 161 11.95 12.60 -6.31
CA ASN A 161 11.88 11.38 -7.13
C ASN A 161 12.58 11.57 -8.48
N THR A 162 12.46 12.74 -9.12
CA THR A 162 13.18 13.06 -10.34
C THR A 162 14.70 12.98 -10.14
N LEU A 163 15.21 13.60 -9.08
CA LEU A 163 16.65 13.61 -8.78
C LEU A 163 17.16 12.19 -8.49
N ILE A 164 16.40 11.40 -7.72
CA ILE A 164 16.73 10.01 -7.46
C ILE A 164 16.80 9.23 -8.77
N LEU A 165 15.74 9.26 -9.60
CA LEU A 165 15.71 8.54 -10.88
C LEU A 165 16.84 8.96 -11.81
N ARG A 166 17.20 10.25 -11.80
CA ARG A 166 18.33 10.78 -12.57
C ARG A 166 19.66 10.21 -12.09
N ASN A 167 19.87 10.13 -10.78
CA ASN A 167 21.08 9.57 -10.18
C ASN A 167 21.22 8.05 -10.47
N PHE A 168 20.09 7.35 -10.66
CA PHE A 168 20.06 5.95 -11.10
C PHE A 168 20.19 5.78 -12.63
N GLY A 169 20.51 6.84 -13.38
CA GLY A 169 20.89 6.77 -14.79
C GLY A 169 19.75 6.95 -15.80
N SER A 170 18.54 7.30 -15.37
CA SER A 170 17.45 7.62 -16.30
C SER A 170 17.68 8.95 -17.04
N SER A 171 17.13 9.08 -18.25
CA SER A 171 17.18 10.36 -18.97
C SER A 171 16.41 11.45 -18.21
N TRP A 172 16.72 12.73 -18.46
CA TRP A 172 16.01 13.84 -17.78
C TRP A 172 14.50 13.79 -18.01
N ARG A 173 14.07 13.43 -19.23
CA ARG A 173 12.65 13.31 -19.59
C ARG A 173 11.95 12.16 -18.86
N GLU A 174 12.60 10.99 -18.79
CA GLU A 174 12.06 9.84 -18.06
C GLU A 174 12.04 10.07 -16.56
N SER A 175 13.08 10.71 -16.02
CA SER A 175 13.19 11.03 -14.59
C SER A 175 12.11 12.03 -14.17
N TRP A 176 11.88 13.06 -14.98
CA TRP A 176 10.83 14.05 -14.74
C TRP A 176 9.43 13.43 -14.78
N TYR A 177 9.16 12.62 -15.81
CA TYR A 177 7.88 11.91 -15.91
C TYR A 177 7.71 10.89 -14.78
N GLY A 178 8.76 10.14 -14.43
CA GLY A 178 8.75 9.20 -13.31
C GLY A 178 8.55 9.90 -11.96
N GLY A 179 9.13 11.08 -11.77
CA GLY A 179 8.88 11.92 -10.61
C GLY A 179 7.42 12.36 -10.51
N ALA A 180 6.75 12.65 -11.63
CA ALA A 180 5.31 12.97 -11.64
C ALA A 180 4.45 11.78 -11.22
N LEU A 181 4.77 10.58 -11.71
CA LEU A 181 4.07 9.36 -11.37
C LEU A 181 4.19 8.99 -9.88
N LEU A 182 5.26 9.43 -9.22
CA LEU A 182 5.57 9.15 -7.81
C LEU A 182 5.26 10.33 -6.86
N ALA A 183 4.72 11.43 -7.37
CA ALA A 183 4.52 12.65 -6.57
C ALA A 183 3.34 12.55 -5.58
N GLN A 184 2.31 11.78 -5.94
CA GLN A 184 1.10 11.60 -5.12
C GLN A 184 1.40 10.86 -3.81
N ILE A 185 0.55 11.08 -2.80
CA ILE A 185 0.58 10.25 -1.61
C ILE A 185 -0.15 8.93 -1.88
N GLY A 186 0.41 7.81 -1.40
CA GLY A 186 -0.18 6.48 -1.58
C GLY A 186 -1.42 6.25 -0.71
N GLU A 187 -2.35 5.42 -1.19
CA GLU A 187 -3.62 5.07 -0.53
C GLU A 187 -3.44 4.45 0.87
N LEU A 188 -2.37 3.69 1.06
CA LEU A 188 -2.08 3.05 2.34
C LEU A 188 -1.73 4.07 3.46
N SER A 189 -1.46 5.33 3.10
CA SER A 189 -1.25 6.42 4.06
C SER A 189 -2.51 6.73 4.87
N PHE A 190 -3.72 6.40 4.37
CA PHE A 190 -4.95 6.50 5.15
C PHE A 190 -4.93 5.58 6.37
N VAL A 191 -4.40 4.37 6.22
CA VAL A 191 -4.26 3.40 7.32
C VAL A 191 -3.25 3.91 8.35
N LEU A 192 -2.14 4.48 7.89
CA LEU A 192 -1.13 5.08 8.76
C LEU A 192 -1.69 6.28 9.54
N SER A 193 -2.46 7.15 8.87
CA SER A 193 -3.12 8.30 9.49
C SER A 193 -4.15 7.88 10.53
N ALA A 194 -5.00 6.88 10.22
CA ALA A 194 -5.97 6.33 11.15
C ALA A 194 -5.30 5.70 12.38
N THR A 195 -4.18 5.00 12.18
CA THR A 195 -3.39 4.41 13.27
C THR A 195 -2.76 5.50 14.14
N GLY A 196 -2.22 6.56 13.54
CA GLY A 196 -1.69 7.71 14.28
C GLY A 196 -2.75 8.42 15.13
N TYR A 197 -3.96 8.55 14.59
CA TYR A 197 -5.10 9.11 15.31
C TYR A 197 -5.57 8.21 16.46
N SER A 198 -5.77 6.91 16.22
CA SER A 198 -6.19 5.97 17.27
C SER A 198 -5.16 5.81 18.38
N SER A 199 -3.88 6.02 18.08
CA SER A 199 -2.78 5.96 19.05
C SER A 199 -2.61 7.27 19.84
N GLY A 200 -3.45 8.29 19.60
CA GLY A 200 -3.40 9.58 20.27
C GLY A 200 -2.25 10.50 19.83
N ILE A 201 -1.54 10.16 18.73
CA ILE A 201 -0.44 10.98 18.20
C ILE A 201 -0.99 12.17 17.40
N PHE A 202 -2.09 11.96 16.68
CA PHE A 202 -2.75 13.01 15.91
C PHE A 202 -3.86 13.68 16.70
N THR A 203 -3.92 15.00 16.62
CA THR A 203 -5.13 15.75 16.97
C THR A 203 -6.17 15.63 15.84
N ASP A 204 -7.44 15.88 16.15
CA ASP A 204 -8.54 15.89 15.17
C ASP A 204 -8.22 16.77 13.95
N TYR A 205 -7.60 17.92 14.19
CA TYR A 205 -7.16 18.84 13.13
C TYR A 205 -6.14 18.20 12.20
N VAL A 206 -5.08 17.60 12.76
CA VAL A 206 -4.03 16.94 11.96
C VAL A 206 -4.61 15.76 11.19
N TYR A 207 -5.46 14.97 11.83
CA TYR A 207 -6.11 13.83 11.17
C TYR A 207 -6.97 14.28 9.98
N GLN A 208 -7.86 15.27 10.16
CA GLN A 208 -8.69 15.80 9.09
C GLN A 208 -7.85 16.43 7.97
N LEU A 209 -6.81 17.18 8.32
CA LEU A 209 -5.87 17.75 7.35
C LEU A 209 -5.18 16.65 6.54
N THR A 210 -4.61 15.64 7.19
CA THR A 210 -3.92 14.53 6.52
C THR A 210 -4.86 13.74 5.62
N VAL A 211 -6.07 13.40 6.08
CA VAL A 211 -7.08 12.69 5.27
C VAL A 211 -7.46 13.51 4.02
N ALA A 212 -7.74 14.81 4.19
CA ALA A 212 -8.08 15.69 3.06
C ALA A 212 -6.90 15.83 2.07
N VAL A 213 -5.68 15.98 2.56
CA VAL A 213 -4.47 16.07 1.72
C VAL A 213 -4.24 14.78 0.92
N ILE A 214 -4.35 13.61 1.55
CA ILE A 214 -4.18 12.32 0.84
C ILE A 214 -5.27 12.17 -0.23
N ALA A 215 -6.53 12.46 0.10
CA ALA A 215 -7.65 12.33 -0.83
C ALA A 215 -7.52 13.27 -2.04
N LEU A 216 -7.23 14.55 -1.78
CA LEU A 216 -7.08 15.55 -2.84
C LEU A 216 -5.85 15.29 -3.70
N THR A 217 -4.73 14.83 -3.11
CA THR A 217 -3.56 14.44 -3.91
C THR A 217 -3.88 13.26 -4.83
N LEU A 218 -4.55 12.20 -4.35
CA LEU A 218 -4.99 11.10 -5.22
C LEU A 218 -5.93 11.58 -6.34
N PHE A 219 -6.87 12.46 -6.01
CA PHE A 219 -7.83 13.01 -6.98
C PHE A 219 -7.15 13.85 -8.07
N PHE A 220 -6.20 14.71 -7.72
CA PHE A 220 -5.50 15.59 -8.66
C PHE A 220 -4.32 14.94 -9.40
N SER A 221 -3.91 13.73 -9.00
CA SER A 221 -2.76 13.03 -9.57
C SER A 221 -2.82 12.84 -11.10
N PRO A 222 -3.95 12.41 -11.70
CA PRO A 222 -4.05 12.26 -13.15
C PRO A 222 -3.80 13.58 -13.88
N PHE A 223 -4.27 14.71 -13.30
CA PHE A 223 -4.07 16.04 -13.85
C PHE A 223 -2.59 16.45 -13.78
N TRP A 224 -1.93 16.21 -12.65
CA TRP A 224 -0.49 16.49 -12.49
C TRP A 224 0.37 15.69 -13.49
N ILE A 225 0.07 14.39 -13.65
CA ILE A 225 0.75 13.51 -14.61
C ILE A 225 0.49 13.97 -16.06
N ALA A 226 -0.75 14.35 -16.39
CA ALA A 226 -1.09 14.85 -17.72
C ALA A 226 -0.36 16.16 -18.05
N LEU A 227 -0.31 17.09 -17.09
CA LEU A 227 0.38 18.38 -17.22
C LEU A 227 1.88 18.18 -17.46
N THR A 228 2.54 17.36 -16.64
CA THR A 228 3.97 17.04 -16.79
C THR A 228 4.28 16.30 -18.08
N LYS A 229 3.41 15.37 -18.52
CA LYS A 229 3.54 14.71 -19.82
C LYS A 229 3.49 15.69 -20.99
N LYS A 230 2.59 16.67 -20.93
CA LYS A 230 2.46 17.73 -21.96
C LYS A 230 3.70 18.62 -21.99
N LEU A 231 4.20 19.03 -20.83
CA LEU A 231 5.40 19.87 -20.70
C LEU A 231 6.68 19.17 -21.20
N CYS A 232 6.83 17.88 -20.93
CA CYS A 232 8.01 17.11 -21.38
C CYS A 232 7.92 16.59 -22.82
N HIS A 233 6.82 16.84 -23.53
CA HIS A 233 6.52 16.29 -24.86
C HIS A 233 6.88 14.79 -24.96
N TYR A 234 6.59 14.03 -23.89
CA TYR A 234 7.01 12.64 -23.77
C TYR A 234 6.23 11.78 -24.77
N ARG A 235 6.82 11.55 -25.94
CA ARG A 235 6.42 10.50 -26.87
C ARG A 235 6.96 9.19 -26.32
N HIS A 236 6.06 8.32 -25.88
CA HIS A 236 6.38 6.94 -25.59
C HIS A 236 6.96 6.33 -26.88
N SER A 237 8.29 6.24 -26.97
CA SER A 237 8.94 5.50 -28.04
C SER A 237 8.68 4.03 -27.77
N SER A 238 7.58 3.51 -28.31
CA SER A 238 7.32 2.09 -28.46
C SER A 238 8.35 1.50 -29.41
N THR A 239 9.59 1.32 -28.94
CA THR A 239 10.56 0.40 -29.53
C THR A 239 10.59 -0.85 -28.68
N LEU A 240 9.44 -1.55 -28.63
CA LEU A 240 9.48 -2.99 -28.55
C LEU A 240 10.03 -3.44 -29.91
N LYS A 241 11.33 -3.68 -29.97
CA LYS A 241 11.88 -4.49 -31.05
C LYS A 241 11.10 -5.81 -31.01
N PRO A 242 10.43 -6.24 -32.09
CA PRO A 242 10.00 -7.62 -32.16
C PRO A 242 11.26 -8.46 -32.01
N GLU A 243 11.25 -9.32 -31.00
CA GLU A 243 12.19 -10.41 -30.84
C GLU A 243 12.23 -11.14 -32.19
N LYS A 244 13.34 -10.99 -32.92
CA LYS A 244 13.57 -11.74 -34.14
C LYS A 244 14.10 -13.12 -33.73
N VAL A 245 13.40 -14.12 -34.24
CA VAL A 245 13.71 -15.56 -34.35
C VAL A 245 13.28 -16.40 -33.15
#